data_AF-A0A5C4J0X1-F1
#
_entry.id   AF-A0A5C4J0X1-F1
#
_cell.length_a   1.000
_cell.length_b   1.000
_cell.length_c   1.000
_cell.angle_alpha   90.00
_cell.angle_beta   90.00
_cell.angle_gamma   90.00
#
_symmetry.space_group_name_H-M   'P 1'
#
loop_
_entity.id
_entity.type
_entity.pdbx_description
1 polymer ?
#
loop_
_entity_poly.entity_id
_entity_poly.type
_entity_poly.pdbx_seq_one_letter_code
_entity_poly.pdbx_strand_id
1 'polypeptide(L)'
;MAEPEGDTTRTVLRAVDVLCDRAEDASSMLADGAAGLTLADAGLALETVTRALEAAHTVAQLLNGRVGQIRDREVTERRGDAGLGVSDGSALPVIDGATVHLDYACEVLMVAAHLLGLGLGELLRVERGEM
;
A
#
# COMPACT_ATOMS: atom_id res chain seq x y z
N MET A 1 -21.65 -24.77 3.90
CA MET A 1 -21.68 -23.29 3.96
C MET A 1 -20.28 -22.80 3.64
N ALA A 2 -20.06 -22.36 2.41
CA ALA A 2 -18.81 -21.76 1.96
C ALA A 2 -19.21 -20.49 1.21
N GLU A 3 -18.88 -19.32 1.78
CA GLU A 3 -18.63 -18.04 1.10
C GLU A 3 -18.38 -16.92 2.14
N PRO A 4 -17.12 -16.70 2.57
CA PRO A 4 -16.70 -15.42 3.16
C PRO A 4 -15.59 -14.69 2.37
N GLU A 5 -14.95 -15.35 1.40
CA GLU A 5 -13.83 -14.76 0.65
C GLU A 5 -14.28 -13.63 -0.30
N GLY A 6 -15.46 -13.75 -0.94
CA GLY A 6 -15.95 -12.76 -1.91
C GLY A 6 -16.34 -11.40 -1.30
N ASP A 7 -16.73 -11.37 -0.03
CA ASP A 7 -17.09 -10.12 0.67
C ASP A 7 -15.85 -9.35 1.15
N THR A 8 -14.80 -10.09 1.52
CA THR A 8 -13.52 -9.53 1.98
C THR A 8 -12.76 -8.88 0.82
N THR A 9 -12.66 -9.54 -0.33
CA THR A 9 -11.98 -8.97 -1.51
C THR A 9 -12.66 -7.70 -2.02
N ARG A 10 -14.01 -7.67 -2.04
CA ARG A 10 -14.77 -6.48 -2.44
C ARG A 10 -14.55 -5.32 -1.48
N THR A 11 -14.47 -5.61 -0.18
CA THR A 11 -14.20 -4.61 0.85
C THR A 11 -12.79 -4.02 0.71
N VAL A 12 -11.78 -4.85 0.44
CA VAL A 12 -10.39 -4.40 0.22
C VAL A 12 -10.27 -3.54 -1.03
N LEU A 13 -10.85 -3.95 -2.16
CA LEU A 13 -10.81 -3.16 -3.40
C LEU A 13 -11.47 -1.79 -3.20
N ARG A 14 -12.63 -1.75 -2.54
CA ARG A 14 -13.30 -0.49 -2.22
C ARG A 14 -12.48 0.39 -1.28
N ALA A 15 -11.77 -0.19 -0.32
CA ALA A 15 -10.89 0.55 0.57
C ALA A 15 -9.69 1.14 -0.19
N VAL A 16 -9.15 0.41 -1.18
CA VAL A 16 -8.08 0.90 -2.07
C VAL A 16 -8.57 2.05 -2.94
N ASP A 17 -9.74 1.93 -3.58
CA ASP A 17 -10.32 3.00 -4.40
C ASP A 17 -10.50 4.29 -3.59
N VAL A 18 -11.09 4.17 -2.39
CA VAL A 18 -11.26 5.31 -1.49
C VAL A 18 -9.91 5.90 -1.09
N LEU A 19 -8.87 5.08 -0.91
CA LEU A 19 -7.53 5.57 -0.56
C LEU A 19 -6.89 6.35 -1.71
N CYS A 20 -7.08 5.89 -2.96
CA CYS A 20 -6.63 6.60 -4.16
C CYS A 20 -7.33 7.95 -4.32
N ASP A 21 -8.67 7.98 -4.24
CA ASP A 21 -9.45 9.22 -4.33
C ASP A 21 -8.99 10.24 -3.27
N ARG A 22 -8.77 9.77 -2.03
CA ARG A 22 -8.33 10.64 -0.94
C ARG A 22 -6.89 11.11 -1.07
N ALA A 23 -6.02 10.30 -1.69
CA ALA A 23 -4.66 10.72 -1.99
C ALA A 23 -4.63 11.81 -3.07
N GLU A 24 -5.48 11.71 -4.09
CA GLU A 24 -5.65 12.76 -5.12
C GLU A 24 -6.23 14.05 -4.55
N ASP A 25 -7.25 13.95 -3.69
CA ASP A 25 -7.81 15.09 -2.98
C ASP A 25 -6.74 15.78 -2.12
N ALA A 26 -5.98 15.02 -1.34
CA ALA A 26 -4.91 15.55 -0.49
C ALA A 26 -3.80 16.21 -1.32
N SER A 27 -3.42 15.61 -2.45
CA SER A 27 -2.41 16.17 -3.36
C SER A 27 -2.87 17.50 -3.95
N SER A 28 -4.14 17.58 -4.38
CA SER A 28 -4.73 18.80 -4.95
C SER A 28 -4.86 19.91 -3.91
N MET A 29 -5.31 19.57 -2.69
CA MET A 29 -5.40 20.52 -1.58
C MET A 29 -4.03 21.08 -1.16
N LEU A 30 -2.99 20.26 -1.17
CA LEU A 30 -1.61 20.70 -0.89
C LEU A 30 -1.09 21.61 -2.02
N ALA A 31 -1.34 21.26 -3.28
CA ALA A 31 -0.88 22.04 -4.43
C ALA A 31 -1.47 23.46 -4.44
N ASP A 32 -2.75 23.60 -4.11
CA ASP A 32 -3.45 24.89 -4.13
C ASP A 32 -3.29 25.70 -2.82
N GLY A 33 -3.05 25.01 -1.69
CA GLY A 33 -3.08 25.60 -0.35
C GLY A 33 -1.73 25.85 0.32
N ALA A 34 -0.62 25.28 -0.19
CA ALA A 34 0.66 25.26 0.52
C ALA A 34 1.23 26.65 0.86
N ALA A 35 0.94 27.68 0.05
CA ALA A 35 1.44 29.03 0.28
C ALA A 35 0.85 29.73 1.53
N GLY A 36 -0.28 29.22 2.06
CA GLY A 36 -0.97 29.80 3.22
C GLY A 36 -0.90 28.95 4.49
N LEU A 37 -0.26 27.78 4.46
CA LEU A 37 -0.20 26.90 5.62
C LEU A 37 0.67 27.50 6.72
N THR A 38 0.16 27.49 7.96
CA THR A 38 1.01 27.75 9.12
C THR A 38 1.95 26.56 9.37
N LEU A 39 2.97 26.75 10.21
CA LEU A 39 3.85 25.67 10.63
C LEU A 39 3.09 24.51 11.28
N ALA A 40 2.07 24.83 12.10
CA ALA A 40 1.21 23.82 12.74
C ALA A 40 0.37 23.05 11.72
N ASP A 41 -0.18 23.73 10.70
CA ASP A 41 -0.95 23.08 9.64
C ASP A 41 -0.07 22.15 8.80
N ALA A 42 1.16 22.58 8.50
CA ALA A 42 2.14 21.75 7.80
C ALA A 42 2.52 20.50 8.62
N GLY A 43 2.68 20.63 9.94
CA GLY A 43 2.93 19.50 10.84
C GLY A 43 1.78 18.49 10.85
N LEU A 44 0.53 18.97 10.99
CA LEU A 44 -0.66 18.11 10.95
C LEU A 44 -0.84 17.41 9.61
N ALA A 45 -0.54 18.10 8.50
CA ALA A 45 -0.58 17.51 7.17
C ALA A 45 0.43 16.37 7.03
N LEU A 46 1.68 16.58 7.47
CA LEU A 46 2.72 15.54 7.44
C LEU A 46 2.35 14.34 8.31
N GLU A 47 1.83 14.56 9.52
CA GLU A 47 1.37 13.47 10.39
C GLU A 47 0.24 12.66 9.73
N THR A 48 -0.71 13.34 9.11
CA THR A 48 -1.84 12.70 8.41
C THR A 48 -1.37 11.86 7.23
N VAL A 49 -0.47 12.40 6.39
CA VAL A 49 0.09 11.66 5.24
C VAL A 49 0.91 10.47 5.72
N THR A 50 1.70 10.63 6.79
CA THR A 50 2.51 9.53 7.36
C THR A 50 1.62 8.37 7.80
N ARG A 51 0.54 8.64 8.55
CA ARG A 51 -0.43 7.60 8.96
C ARG A 51 -1.11 6.94 7.76
N ALA A 52 -1.41 7.69 6.70
CA ALA A 52 -1.99 7.14 5.49
C ALA A 52 -1.03 6.17 4.78
N LEU A 53 0.26 6.50 4.72
CA LEU A 53 1.29 5.61 4.15
C LEU A 53 1.47 4.34 4.98
N GLU A 54 1.42 4.43 6.31
CA GLU A 54 1.47 3.26 7.20
C GLU A 54 0.25 2.33 7.01
N ALA A 55 -0.94 2.91 6.83
CA ALA A 55 -2.15 2.16 6.51
C ALA A 55 -2.03 1.47 5.13
N ALA A 56 -1.57 2.20 4.11
CA ALA A 56 -1.32 1.64 2.78
C ALA A 56 -0.28 0.51 2.82
N HIS A 57 0.77 0.65 3.64
CA HIS A 57 1.79 -0.38 3.84
C HIS A 57 1.18 -1.65 4.45
N THR A 58 0.31 -1.50 5.45
CA THR A 58 -0.42 -2.63 6.04
C THR A 58 -1.26 -3.37 5.00
N VAL A 59 -1.97 -2.63 4.14
CA VAL A 59 -2.76 -3.23 3.04
C VAL A 59 -1.85 -3.95 2.04
N ALA A 60 -0.73 -3.34 1.65
CA ALA A 60 0.24 -3.96 0.75
C ALA A 60 0.82 -5.27 1.32
N GLN A 61 1.15 -5.31 2.62
CA GLN A 61 1.60 -6.53 3.30
C GLN A 61 0.53 -7.64 3.27
N LEU A 62 -0.74 -7.29 3.54
CA LEU A 62 -1.84 -8.25 3.50
C LEU A 62 -2.05 -8.82 2.09
N LEU A 63 -2.00 -7.96 1.07
CA LEU A 63 -2.09 -8.37 -0.33
C LEU A 63 -0.91 -9.26 -0.73
N ASN A 64 0.31 -8.90 -0.32
CA ASN A 64 1.50 -9.67 -0.61
C ASN A 64 1.43 -11.08 0.03
N GLY A 65 1.00 -11.16 1.29
CA GLY A 65 0.74 -12.44 1.96
C GLY A 65 -0.31 -13.28 1.23
N ARG A 66 -1.37 -12.66 0.69
CA ARG A 66 -2.37 -13.37 -0.09
C ARG A 66 -1.83 -13.84 -1.45
N VAL A 67 -1.01 -13.03 -2.13
CA VAL A 67 -0.34 -13.43 -3.37
C VAL A 67 0.57 -14.64 -3.13
N GLY A 68 1.31 -14.66 -2.02
CA GLY A 68 2.10 -15.82 -1.61
C GLY A 68 1.26 -17.10 -1.43
N GLN A 69 0.11 -17.01 -0.76
CA GLN A 69 -0.82 -18.15 -0.62
C GLN A 69 -1.36 -18.65 -1.96
N ILE A 70 -1.72 -17.73 -2.86
CA ILE A 70 -2.20 -18.06 -4.21
C ILE A 70 -1.09 -18.77 -4.99
N ARG A 71 0.15 -18.27 -4.89
CA ARG A 71 1.32 -18.88 -5.51
C ARG A 71 1.58 -20.30 -5.02
N ASP A 72 1.53 -20.53 -3.71
CA ASP A 72 1.77 -21.86 -3.14
C ASP A 72 0.68 -22.86 -3.57
N ARG A 73 -0.57 -22.40 -3.62
CA ARG A 73 -1.69 -23.18 -4.15
C ARG A 73 -1.48 -23.54 -5.61
N GLU A 74 -1.09 -22.57 -6.42
CA GLU A 74 -0.82 -22.73 -7.85
C GLU A 74 0.30 -23.76 -8.11
N VAL A 75 1.39 -23.68 -7.37
CA VAL A 75 2.51 -24.64 -7.44
C VAL A 75 2.08 -26.06 -7.04
N THR A 76 1.24 -26.19 -6.01
CA THR A 76 0.84 -27.50 -5.46
C THR A 76 -0.25 -28.18 -6.28
N GLU A 77 -1.28 -27.45 -6.71
CA GLU A 77 -2.41 -27.99 -7.48
C GLU A 77 -2.00 -28.37 -8.91
N ARG A 78 -1.21 -27.54 -9.63
CA ARG A 78 -0.77 -27.87 -11.00
C ARG A 78 0.37 -28.90 -11.08
N ARG A 79 1.17 -29.09 -10.01
CA ARG A 79 2.11 -30.24 -9.94
C ARG A 79 1.38 -31.58 -9.82
N GLY A 80 0.20 -31.60 -9.20
CA GLY A 80 -0.62 -32.81 -9.06
C GLY A 80 -1.26 -33.27 -10.37
N ASP A 81 -1.51 -32.33 -11.30
CA ASP A 81 -2.26 -32.57 -12.53
C ASP A 81 -1.38 -32.87 -13.77
N ALA A 82 -0.06 -32.90 -13.61
CA ALA A 82 0.91 -33.20 -14.67
C ALA A 82 0.83 -34.65 -15.23
N GLY A 83 -0.12 -35.46 -14.75
CA GLY A 83 -0.40 -36.81 -15.23
C GLY A 83 -1.38 -36.92 -16.40
N LEU A 84 -2.11 -35.86 -16.74
CA LEU A 84 -3.09 -35.88 -17.84
C LEU A 84 -2.92 -34.62 -18.68
N GLY A 85 -2.29 -34.77 -19.85
CA GLY A 85 -1.87 -33.68 -20.70
C GLY A 85 -2.97 -32.66 -21.00
N VAL A 86 -2.86 -31.48 -20.39
CA VAL A 86 -3.42 -30.21 -20.87
C VAL A 86 -2.41 -29.12 -20.51
N SER A 87 -1.77 -28.55 -21.51
CA SER A 87 -1.06 -27.27 -21.40
C SER A 87 -2.09 -26.17 -21.69
N ASP A 88 -2.18 -25.15 -20.82
CA ASP A 88 -2.22 -23.76 -21.31
C ASP A 88 -2.11 -22.75 -20.15
N GLY A 89 -1.05 -21.92 -20.19
CA GLY A 89 -0.88 -20.71 -19.39
C GLY A 89 -0.64 -20.90 -17.89
N SER A 90 0.62 -21.12 -17.48
CA SER A 90 1.00 -20.96 -16.07
C SER A 90 0.74 -19.52 -15.64
N ALA A 91 -0.06 -19.32 -14.58
CA ALA A 91 -0.28 -18.00 -13.97
C ALA A 91 0.91 -17.53 -13.12
N LEU A 92 1.89 -18.41 -12.87
CA LEU A 92 3.04 -18.13 -12.00
C LEU A 92 3.83 -16.89 -12.43
N PRO A 93 4.13 -16.62 -13.72
CA PRO A 93 4.86 -15.40 -14.09
C PRO A 93 4.11 -14.11 -13.75
N VAL A 94 2.77 -14.12 -13.84
CA VAL A 94 1.94 -12.97 -13.46
C VAL A 94 1.93 -12.78 -11.95
N ILE A 95 1.80 -13.89 -11.21
CA ILE A 95 1.83 -13.92 -9.74
C ILE A 95 3.21 -13.43 -9.24
N ASP A 96 4.31 -13.95 -9.80
CA ASP A 96 5.67 -13.55 -9.44
C ASP A 96 5.91 -12.05 -9.75
N GLY A 97 5.41 -11.56 -10.88
CA GLY A 97 5.44 -10.12 -11.21
C GLY A 97 4.66 -9.27 -10.21
N ALA A 98 3.46 -9.70 -9.82
CA ALA A 98 2.66 -9.02 -8.80
C ALA A 98 3.37 -8.98 -7.43
N THR A 99 4.00 -10.09 -7.01
CA THR A 99 4.81 -10.15 -5.78
C THR A 99 5.92 -9.11 -5.78
N VAL A 100 6.70 -9.00 -6.87
CA VAL A 100 7.78 -8.01 -6.99
C VAL A 100 7.26 -6.58 -6.83
N HIS A 101 6.12 -6.26 -7.46
CA HIS A 101 5.53 -4.94 -7.33
C HIS A 101 5.01 -4.64 -5.92
N LEU A 102 4.42 -5.63 -5.24
CA LEU A 102 3.93 -5.49 -3.87
C LEU A 102 5.07 -5.38 -2.85
N ASP A 103 6.15 -6.14 -3.02
CA ASP A 103 7.37 -6.02 -2.22
C ASP A 103 7.96 -4.60 -2.36
N TYR A 104 8.10 -4.13 -3.60
CA TYR A 104 8.59 -2.78 -3.87
C TYR A 104 7.69 -1.70 -3.25
N ALA A 105 6.36 -1.86 -3.36
CA ALA A 105 5.42 -0.95 -2.71
C ALA A 105 5.61 -0.92 -1.19
N CYS A 106 5.83 -2.08 -0.55
CA CYS A 106 6.07 -2.16 0.88
C CYS A 106 7.32 -1.37 1.29
N GLU A 107 8.43 -1.52 0.57
CA GLU A 107 9.68 -0.80 0.83
C GLU A 107 9.51 0.72 0.64
N VAL A 108 8.95 1.14 -0.50
CA VAL A 108 8.79 2.56 -0.85
C VAL A 108 7.89 3.28 0.15
N LEU A 109 6.78 2.68 0.57
CA LEU A 109 5.86 3.27 1.55
C LEU A 109 6.55 3.53 2.90
N MET A 110 7.40 2.59 3.36
CA MET A 110 8.15 2.77 4.60
C MET A 110 9.24 3.83 4.49
N VAL A 111 9.94 3.88 3.35
CA VAL A 111 10.93 4.94 3.09
C VAL A 111 10.25 6.31 3.07
N ALA A 112 9.10 6.44 2.40
CA ALA A 112 8.34 7.68 2.36
C ALA A 112 7.86 8.10 3.75
N ALA A 113 7.27 7.19 4.53
CA ALA A 113 6.83 7.45 5.90
C ALA A 113 8.01 7.90 6.79
N HIS A 114 9.17 7.26 6.65
CA HIS A 114 10.37 7.65 7.40
C HIS A 114 10.84 9.08 7.06
N LEU A 115 10.94 9.41 5.77
CA LEU A 115 11.37 10.74 5.33
C LEU A 115 10.41 11.85 5.77
N LEU A 116 9.10 11.60 5.73
CA LEU A 116 8.09 12.53 6.25
C LEU A 116 8.21 12.69 7.77
N GLY A 117 8.47 11.60 8.50
CA GLY A 117 8.72 11.64 9.94
C GLY A 117 9.95 12.48 10.30
N LEU A 118 11.04 12.39 9.52
CA LEU A 118 12.21 13.26 9.69
C LEU A 118 11.84 14.73 9.43
N GLY A 119 11.12 15.02 8.35
CA GLY A 119 10.63 16.36 8.04
C GLY A 119 9.76 16.95 9.15
N LEU A 120 8.84 16.16 9.70
CA LEU A 120 8.02 16.53 10.85
C LEU A 120 8.88 16.83 12.09
N GLY A 121 9.91 16.01 12.34
CA GLY A 121 10.87 16.25 13.41
C GLY A 121 11.56 17.60 13.30
N GLU A 122 11.98 17.99 12.10
CA GLU A 122 12.58 19.30 11.84
C GLU A 122 11.57 20.44 12.02
N LEU A 123 10.32 20.30 11.57
CA LEU A 123 9.28 21.31 11.81
C LEU A 123 9.01 21.52 13.31
N LEU A 124 8.95 20.43 14.08
CA LEU A 124 8.77 20.49 15.54
C LEU A 124 9.97 21.12 16.26
N ARG A 125 11.19 21.00 15.72
CA ARG A 125 12.36 21.72 16.24
C ARG A 125 12.23 23.22 16.00
N VAL A 126 11.81 23.62 14.79
CA VAL A 126 11.53 25.03 14.46
C VAL A 126 10.44 25.61 15.35
N GLU A 127 9.35 24.87 15.60
CA GLU A 127 8.26 25.31 16.49
C GLU A 127 8.74 25.55 17.93
N ARG A 128 9.71 24.75 18.40
CA ARG A 128 10.36 24.91 19.70
C ARG A 128 11.44 26.00 19.73
N GLY A 129 11.74 26.62 18.60
CA GLY A 129 12.81 27.62 18.46
C GLY A 129 14.22 27.03 18.47
N GLU A 130 14.35 25.72 18.21
CA GLU A 130 15.63 25.01 18.09
C GLU A 130 16.11 25.10 16.63
N MET A 131 17.27 25.73 16.39
CA MET A 131 17.93 25.78 15.07
C MET A 131 19.16 24.86 15.06
#